data_AF-H0J6K4-F1
#
_entry.id   AF-H0J6K4-F1
#
_cell.length_a   1.000
_cell.length_b   1.000
_cell.length_c   1.000
_cell.angle_alpha   90.00
_cell.angle_beta   90.00
_cell.angle_gamma   90.00
#
_symmetry.space_group_name_H-M   'P 1'
#
loop_
_entity.id
_entity.type
_entity.pdbx_description
1 polymer ?
#
loop_
_entity_poly.entity_id
_entity_poly.type
_entity_poly.pdbx_seq_one_letter_code
_entity_poly.pdbx_strand_id
1 'polypeptide(L)'
;MKKIHIFNSFKTEHGGSEQEALHLAKMLSKHVEVKLWASTSRACPKLMEKYGIQKISLLTKGSYPKGGTYVFVGCHWRNKLWPYLIPRPERLINIYNTFHPKHVKLTSHHPKLLRWPDVEYVVVSNYQKNAENIDAKVFPSPIDISTFLQHKE
;
A
#
# COMPACT_ATOMS: atom_id res chain seq x y z
N MET A 1 -2.01 -15.33 -14.15
CA MET A 1 -1.92 -15.40 -12.68
C MET A 1 -2.17 -14.01 -12.10
N LYS A 2 -3.08 -13.84 -11.12
CA LYS A 2 -3.31 -12.52 -10.50
C LYS A 2 -2.10 -12.17 -9.63
N LYS A 3 -1.54 -10.97 -9.82
CA LYS A 3 -0.35 -10.47 -9.11
C LYS A 3 -0.73 -9.23 -8.32
N ILE A 4 -0.25 -9.13 -7.08
CA ILE A 4 -0.49 -7.98 -6.22
C ILE A 4 0.85 -7.31 -5.90
N HIS A 5 0.89 -5.99 -6.06
CA HIS A 5 2.04 -5.16 -5.75
C HIS A 5 1.68 -4.25 -4.58
N ILE A 6 2.32 -4.43 -3.43
CA ILE A 6 2.08 -3.63 -2.23
C ILE A 6 3.18 -2.57 -2.10
N PHE A 7 2.77 -1.32 -1.95
CA PHE A 7 3.63 -0.15 -1.82
C PHE A 7 3.50 0.44 -0.43
N ASN A 8 4.62 0.70 0.22
CA ASN A 8 4.70 1.44 1.47
C ASN A 8 6.04 2.20 1.55
N SER A 9 6.18 3.11 2.51
CA SER A 9 7.43 3.85 2.72
C SER A 9 8.54 2.99 3.34
N PHE A 10 8.18 2.00 4.16
CA PHE A 10 9.11 1.08 4.81
C PHE A 10 10.24 1.77 5.55
N LYS A 11 9.97 2.92 6.17
CA LYS A 11 11.01 3.76 6.81
C LYS A 11 11.51 3.21 8.13
N THR A 12 10.67 2.45 8.85
CA THR A 12 10.95 1.95 10.20
C THR A 12 10.38 0.55 10.38
N GLU A 13 10.97 -0.23 11.29
CA GLU A 13 10.53 -1.58 11.62
C GLU A 13 9.22 -1.62 12.39
N HIS A 14 8.80 -0.50 13.00
CA HIS A 14 7.65 -0.47 13.92
C HIS A 14 6.53 0.49 13.48
N GLY A 15 6.57 0.97 12.24
CA GLY A 15 5.53 1.85 11.72
C GLY A 15 4.21 1.12 11.51
N GLY A 16 3.09 1.74 11.87
CA GLY A 16 1.77 1.10 11.75
C GLY A 16 1.43 0.69 10.31
N SER A 17 1.69 1.59 9.34
CA SER A 17 1.46 1.30 7.92
C SER A 17 2.40 0.24 7.34
N GLU A 18 3.63 0.19 7.85
CA GLU A 18 4.64 -0.81 7.51
C GLU A 18 4.19 -2.19 7.96
N GLN A 19 3.76 -2.31 9.23
CA GLN A 19 3.26 -3.55 9.79
C GLN A 19 1.98 -4.03 9.10
N GLU A 20 1.07 -3.11 8.80
CA GLU A 20 -0.13 -3.41 8.02
C GLU A 20 0.21 -3.94 6.62
N ALA A 21 1.13 -3.28 5.90
CA ALA A 21 1.57 -3.71 4.58
C ALA A 21 2.21 -5.11 4.61
N LEU A 22 3.05 -5.39 5.60
CA LEU A 22 3.69 -6.69 5.78
C LEU A 22 2.68 -7.78 6.18
N HIS A 23 1.74 -7.46 7.06
CA HIS A 23 0.67 -8.38 7.46
C HIS A 23 -0.22 -8.73 6.26
N LEU A 24 -0.65 -7.73 5.49
CA LEU A 24 -1.42 -7.92 4.28
C LEU A 24 -0.66 -8.77 3.26
N ALA A 25 0.63 -8.51 3.07
CA ALA A 25 1.49 -9.31 2.19
C ALA A 25 1.53 -10.77 2.64
N LYS A 26 1.74 -11.02 3.94
CA LYS A 26 1.78 -12.38 4.51
C LYS A 26 0.46 -13.14 4.27
N MET A 27 -0.68 -12.47 4.41
CA MET A 27 -1.99 -13.10 4.16
C MET A 27 -2.22 -13.38 2.68
N LEU A 28 -1.97 -12.40 1.81
CA LEU A 28 -2.26 -12.51 0.38
C LEU A 28 -1.30 -13.48 -0.35
N SER A 29 -0.04 -13.59 0.10
CA SER A 29 0.95 -14.50 -0.48
C SER A 29 0.54 -15.98 -0.40
N LYS A 30 -0.42 -16.33 0.45
CA LYS A 30 -1.00 -17.69 0.51
C LYS A 30 -1.87 -18.02 -0.70
N HIS A 31 -2.32 -17.02 -1.46
CA HIS A 31 -3.31 -17.16 -2.51
C HIS A 31 -2.85 -16.64 -3.87
N VAL A 32 -1.95 -15.65 -3.90
CA VAL A 32 -1.48 -14.98 -5.11
C VAL A 32 -0.02 -14.56 -4.97
N GLU A 33 0.64 -14.29 -6.10
CA GLU A 33 1.99 -13.71 -6.07
C GLU A 33 1.91 -12.27 -5.55
N VAL A 34 2.66 -11.98 -4.48
CA VAL A 34 2.77 -10.63 -3.89
C VAL A 34 4.21 -10.13 -4.02
N LYS A 35 4.36 -8.86 -4.40
CA LYS A 35 5.64 -8.14 -4.36
C LYS A 35 5.53 -6.88 -3.52
N LEU A 36 6.54 -6.62 -2.70
CA LEU A 36 6.64 -5.43 -1.87
C LEU A 36 7.56 -4.39 -2.53
N TRP A 37 7.12 -3.14 -2.55
CA TRP A 37 7.83 -2.02 -3.16
C TRP A 37 8.00 -0.86 -2.20
N ALA A 38 9.24 -0.41 -2.03
CA ALA A 38 9.56 0.82 -1.33
C ALA A 38 9.20 2.04 -2.20
N SER A 39 8.29 2.89 -1.69
CA SER A 39 7.88 4.14 -2.36
C SER A 39 8.86 5.30 -2.16
N THR A 40 9.91 5.10 -1.35
CA THR A 40 10.95 6.07 -1.04
C THR A 40 12.34 5.45 -1.04
N SER A 41 13.36 6.25 -1.35
CA SER A 41 14.77 5.85 -1.26
C SER A 41 15.25 5.64 0.17
N ARG A 42 14.55 6.22 1.16
CA ARG A 42 14.86 6.16 2.60
C ARG A 42 14.25 4.97 3.33
N ALA A 43 13.87 3.92 2.61
CA ALA A 43 13.38 2.69 3.23
C ALA A 43 14.49 2.02 4.07
N CYS A 44 14.11 1.41 5.19
CA CYS A 44 15.00 0.75 6.12
C CYS A 44 15.66 -0.47 5.45
N PRO A 45 17.00 -0.51 5.32
CA PRO A 45 17.70 -1.62 4.67
C PRO A 45 17.43 -2.98 5.32
N LYS A 46 17.38 -3.03 6.66
CA LYS A 46 17.09 -4.26 7.41
C LYS A 46 15.73 -4.83 7.07
N LEU A 47 14.72 -3.97 7.00
CA LEU A 47 13.36 -4.36 6.65
C LEU A 47 13.28 -4.82 5.18
N MET A 48 14.03 -4.14 4.30
CA MET A 48 14.08 -4.52 2.89
C MET A 48 14.69 -5.90 2.68
N GLU A 49 15.81 -6.18 3.32
CA GLU A 49 16.48 -7.48 3.26
C GLU A 49 15.58 -8.59 3.83
N LYS A 50 15.05 -8.40 5.04
CA LYS A 50 14.23 -9.39 5.75
C LYS A 50 12.98 -9.83 4.97
N TYR A 51 12.34 -8.92 4.24
CA TYR A 51 11.07 -9.17 3.56
C TYR A 51 11.16 -9.14 2.02
N GLY A 52 12.37 -9.06 1.46
CA GLY A 52 12.57 -9.00 0.01
C GLY A 52 11.92 -7.79 -0.66
N ILE A 53 11.91 -6.64 0.02
CA ILE A 53 11.28 -5.41 -0.48
C ILE A 53 12.16 -4.78 -1.55
N GLN A 54 11.57 -4.47 -2.70
CA GLN A 54 12.28 -3.95 -3.85
C GLN A 54 12.14 -2.43 -3.95
N LYS A 55 13.19 -1.74 -4.40
CA LYS A 55 13.09 -0.34 -4.83
C LYS A 55 12.58 -0.29 -6.26
N ILE A 56 11.75 0.72 -6.56
CA ILE A 56 11.35 1.01 -7.92
C ILE A 56 12.53 1.67 -8.66
N SER A 57 13.01 1.02 -9.71
CA SER A 57 14.07 1.50 -10.60
C SER A 57 13.65 1.30 -12.04
N LEU A 58 13.65 2.39 -12.82
CA LEU A 58 13.38 2.36 -14.26
C LEU A 58 14.59 1.90 -15.08
N LEU A 59 15.79 1.98 -14.49
CA LEU A 59 17.04 1.62 -15.15
C LEU A 59 17.31 0.11 -15.09
N THR A 60 16.68 -0.59 -14.15
CA THR A 60 16.92 -2.02 -13.91
C THR A 60 15.72 -2.85 -14.39
N LYS A 61 15.95 -3.73 -15.36
CA LYS A 61 14.90 -4.61 -15.90
C LYS A 61 14.31 -5.47 -14.78
N GLY A 62 13.00 -5.37 -14.57
CA GLY A 62 12.29 -6.14 -13.55
C GLY A 62 12.21 -5.47 -12.18
N SER A 63 12.86 -4.32 -11.97
CA SER A 63 12.78 -3.53 -10.73
C SER A 63 11.64 -2.51 -10.74
N TYR A 64 10.53 -2.84 -11.40
CA TYR A 64 9.31 -2.06 -11.36
C TYR A 64 8.09 -3.00 -11.48
N PRO A 65 6.94 -2.61 -10.91
CA PRO A 65 5.71 -3.40 -10.98
C PRO A 65 5.16 -3.41 -12.41
N LYS A 66 4.47 -4.49 -12.79
CA LYS A 66 3.98 -4.71 -14.16
C LYS A 66 2.56 -5.27 -14.12
N GLY A 67 1.58 -4.41 -14.38
CA GLY A 67 0.16 -4.80 -14.33
C GLY A 67 -0.24 -5.31 -12.95
N GLY A 68 -1.29 -6.10 -12.86
CA GLY A 68 -1.82 -6.60 -11.60
C GLY A 68 -2.61 -5.56 -10.81
N THR A 69 -2.73 -5.82 -9.51
CA THR A 69 -3.36 -4.90 -8.55
C THR A 69 -2.30 -4.11 -7.80
N TYR A 70 -2.42 -2.78 -7.78
CA TYR A 70 -1.54 -1.90 -7.01
C TYR A 70 -2.18 -1.52 -5.67
N VAL A 71 -1.53 -2.03 -4.63
CA VAL A 71 -1.61 -1.94 -3.17
C VAL A 71 -1.01 -0.73 -2.46
N PHE A 72 -1.53 0.49 -2.47
CA PHE A 72 -0.89 1.57 -1.69
C PHE A 72 -1.34 1.52 -0.23
N VAL A 73 -0.41 1.29 0.71
CA VAL A 73 -0.69 1.23 2.15
C VAL A 73 0.03 2.38 2.84
N GLY A 74 -0.71 3.31 3.45
CA GLY A 74 -0.16 4.47 4.16
C GLY A 74 0.69 5.40 3.29
N CYS A 75 0.61 5.30 1.96
CA CYS A 75 1.39 6.11 1.02
C CYS A 75 0.61 6.36 -0.28
N HIS A 76 1.19 7.11 -1.22
CA HIS A 76 0.57 7.38 -2.51
C HIS A 76 1.62 7.54 -3.62
N TRP A 77 1.18 7.40 -4.87
CA TRP A 77 2.01 7.60 -6.07
C TRP A 77 2.17 9.07 -6.47
N ARG A 78 1.33 9.97 -5.93
CA ARG A 78 1.36 11.40 -6.30
C ARG A 78 2.74 12.03 -6.04
N ASN A 79 3.12 12.97 -6.91
CA ASN A 79 4.43 13.67 -6.90
C ASN A 79 5.64 12.75 -7.16
N LYS A 80 5.42 11.64 -7.87
CA LYS A 80 6.47 10.77 -8.39
C LYS A 80 6.39 10.72 -9.92
N LEU A 81 7.55 10.58 -10.57
CA LEU A 81 7.64 10.44 -12.02
C LEU A 81 7.46 9.00 -12.51
N TRP A 82 7.93 8.02 -11.72
CA TRP A 82 7.86 6.60 -12.11
C TRP A 82 6.45 6.09 -12.47
N PRO A 83 5.33 6.54 -11.86
CA PRO A 83 4.00 6.04 -12.20
C PRO A 83 3.63 6.26 -13.67
N TYR A 84 4.18 7.31 -14.30
CA TYR A 84 3.96 7.63 -15.71
C TYR A 84 4.85 6.82 -16.67
N LEU A 85 5.84 6.11 -16.14
CA LEU A 85 6.89 5.43 -16.91
C LEU A 85 6.82 3.91 -16.79
N ILE A 86 5.84 3.39 -16.06
CA ILE A 86 5.64 1.96 -15.86
C ILE A 86 4.28 1.50 -16.39
N PRO A 87 4.07 0.18 -16.59
CA PRO A 87 2.76 -0.34 -16.96
C PRO A 87 1.68 0.03 -15.94
N ARG A 88 0.51 0.40 -16.45
CA ARG A 88 -0.69 0.67 -15.63
C ARG A 88 -1.15 -0.60 -14.90
N PRO A 89 -1.66 -0.50 -13.67
CA PRO A 89 -2.34 -1.62 -13.03
C PRO A 89 -3.72 -1.86 -13.65
N GLU A 90 -4.27 -3.07 -13.48
CA GLU A 90 -5.68 -3.32 -13.81
C GLU A 90 -6.61 -2.87 -12.68
N ARG A 91 -6.11 -2.80 -11.44
CA ARG A 91 -6.86 -2.36 -10.26
C ARG A 91 -5.97 -1.56 -9.33
N LEU A 92 -6.51 -0.47 -8.77
CA LEU A 92 -5.77 0.44 -7.90
C LEU A 92 -6.50 0.59 -6.57
N ILE A 93 -5.82 0.26 -5.48
CA ILE A 93 -6.37 0.30 -4.12
C ILE A 93 -5.48 1.19 -3.27
N ASN A 94 -6.10 2.07 -2.47
CA ASN A 94 -5.41 2.89 -1.49
C ASN A 94 -6.00 2.61 -0.09
N ILE A 95 -5.16 2.04 0.77
CA ILE A 95 -5.42 1.80 2.19
C ILE A 95 -4.77 2.95 2.96
N TYR A 96 -5.59 3.81 3.56
CA TYR A 96 -5.10 5.02 4.21
C TYR A 96 -5.73 5.21 5.57
N ASN A 97 -4.97 4.85 6.61
CA ASN A 97 -5.44 4.83 8.00
C ASN A 97 -5.18 6.15 8.75
N THR A 98 -4.91 7.22 8.00
CA THR A 98 -4.75 8.57 8.56
C THR A 98 -5.87 9.45 8.02
N PHE A 99 -6.59 10.13 8.92
CA PHE A 99 -7.56 11.16 8.55
C PHE A 99 -6.83 12.34 7.97
N HIS A 100 -6.88 12.50 6.65
CA HIS A 100 -6.25 13.62 6.00
C HIS A 100 -6.94 13.95 4.68
N PRO A 101 -7.89 14.91 4.66
CA PRO A 101 -8.70 15.24 3.47
C PRO A 101 -7.87 15.58 2.22
N LYS A 102 -6.68 16.17 2.40
CA LYS A 102 -5.77 16.44 1.28
C LYS A 102 -5.32 15.17 0.54
N HIS A 103 -5.18 14.03 1.21
CA HIS A 103 -4.76 12.76 0.59
C HIS A 103 -5.82 12.24 -0.38
N VAL A 104 -7.07 12.17 0.06
CA VAL A 104 -8.21 11.82 -0.80
C VAL A 104 -8.27 12.77 -2.00
N LYS A 105 -8.20 14.09 -1.77
CA LYS A 105 -8.24 15.06 -2.88
C LYS A 105 -7.09 14.87 -3.87
N LEU A 106 -5.88 14.54 -3.40
CA LEU A 106 -4.71 14.31 -4.23
C LEU A 106 -4.75 13.00 -5.03
N THR A 107 -5.43 11.98 -4.51
CA THR A 107 -5.42 10.63 -5.10
C THR A 107 -6.72 10.30 -5.85
N SER A 108 -7.85 10.91 -5.52
CA SER A 108 -9.15 10.69 -6.17
C SER A 108 -9.19 11.16 -7.62
N HIS A 109 -8.38 12.17 -7.95
CA HIS A 109 -8.32 12.76 -9.29
C HIS A 109 -6.86 12.83 -9.74
N HIS A 110 -6.35 11.75 -10.33
CA HIS A 110 -5.02 11.77 -10.95
C HIS A 110 -5.07 12.38 -12.37
N PRO A 111 -3.95 12.93 -12.87
CA PRO A 111 -3.90 13.48 -14.22
C PRO A 111 -4.25 12.43 -15.28
N LYS A 112 -5.00 12.82 -16.30
CA LYS A 112 -5.40 11.94 -17.41
C LYS A 112 -4.22 11.20 -18.06
N LEU A 113 -3.06 11.87 -18.13
CA LEU A 113 -1.81 11.30 -18.66
C LEU A 113 -1.34 10.05 -17.90
N LEU A 114 -1.70 9.89 -16.62
CA LEU A 114 -1.32 8.71 -15.83
C LEU A 114 -1.99 7.43 -16.36
N ARG A 115 -3.21 7.52 -16.92
CA ARG A 115 -3.96 6.38 -17.51
C ARG A 115 -4.13 5.17 -16.58
N TRP A 116 -3.99 5.36 -15.27
CA TRP A 116 -4.32 4.36 -14.26
C TRP A 116 -5.84 4.34 -14.02
N PRO A 117 -6.40 3.19 -13.57
CA PRO A 117 -7.81 3.11 -13.19
C PRO A 117 -8.11 3.99 -11.97
N ASP A 118 -9.40 4.19 -11.71
CA ASP A 118 -9.86 4.92 -10.53
C ASP A 118 -9.45 4.20 -9.24
N VAL A 119 -9.31 4.99 -8.17
CA VAL A 119 -8.81 4.52 -6.87
C VAL A 119 -9.95 3.94 -6.07
N GLU A 120 -9.82 2.68 -5.68
CA GLU A 120 -10.65 2.08 -4.64
C GLU A 120 -10.06 2.40 -3.27
N TYR A 121 -10.83 3.09 -2.42
CA TYR A 121 -10.41 3.41 -1.07
C TYR A 121 -10.79 2.31 -0.08
N VAL A 122 -9.86 2.02 0.82
CA VAL A 122 -10.09 1.19 2.00
C VAL A 122 -9.73 2.01 3.24
N VAL A 123 -10.65 2.08 4.19
CA VAL A 123 -10.51 2.85 5.43
C VAL A 123 -10.77 1.97 6.66
N VAL A 124 -10.28 2.40 7.81
CA VAL A 124 -10.40 1.63 9.07
C VAL A 124 -11.74 1.76 9.77
N SER A 125 -12.57 2.75 9.40
CA SER A 125 -13.85 2.97 10.07
C SER A 125 -14.90 3.64 9.19
N ASN A 126 -16.17 3.41 9.51
CA ASN A 126 -17.29 4.17 8.96
C ASN A 126 -17.19 5.66 9.32
N TYR A 127 -16.64 5.99 10.49
CA TYR A 127 -16.41 7.38 10.88
C TYR A 127 -15.49 8.09 9.87
N GLN A 128 -14.40 7.45 9.44
CA GLN A 128 -13.52 8.00 8.40
C GLN A 128 -14.22 8.16 7.07
N LYS A 129 -14.90 7.11 6.61
CA LYS A 129 -15.66 7.12 5.36
C LYS A 129 -16.60 8.33 5.29
N ASN A 130 -17.36 8.56 6.37
CA ASN A 130 -18.34 9.63 6.47
C ASN A 130 -17.68 11.01 6.59
N ALA A 131 -16.66 11.14 7.44
CA ALA A 131 -15.99 12.42 7.68
C ALA A 131 -15.24 12.93 6.44
N GLU A 132 -14.66 12.04 5.63
CA GLU A 132 -13.97 12.39 4.39
C GLU A 132 -14.91 12.42 3.17
N ASN A 133 -16.18 12.04 3.34
CA ASN A 133 -17.20 11.92 2.30
C ASN A 133 -16.70 11.14 1.07
N ILE A 134 -16.13 9.96 1.31
CA ILE A 134 -15.56 9.11 0.27
C ILE A 134 -16.34 7.80 0.13
N ASP A 135 -16.44 7.31 -1.10
CA ASP A 135 -16.84 5.92 -1.30
C ASP A 135 -15.64 4.99 -1.04
N ALA A 136 -15.65 4.40 0.15
CA ALA A 136 -14.61 3.48 0.60
C ALA A 136 -15.21 2.19 1.17
N LYS A 137 -14.45 1.10 1.06
CA LYS A 137 -14.68 -0.13 1.81
C LYS A 137 -14.11 0.04 3.22
N VAL A 138 -14.84 -0.39 4.24
CA VAL A 138 -14.33 -0.40 5.60
C VAL A 138 -13.65 -1.74 5.86
N PHE A 139 -12.36 -1.69 6.16
CA PHE A 139 -11.57 -2.83 6.61
C PHE A 139 -10.98 -2.48 7.98
N PRO A 140 -11.65 -2.87 9.08
CA PRO A 140 -11.15 -2.57 10.41
C PRO A 140 -9.81 -3.29 10.64
N SER A 141 -8.90 -2.64 11.35
CA SER A 141 -7.67 -3.29 11.79
C SER A 141 -8.04 -4.42 12.77
N PRO A 142 -7.76 -5.70 12.44
CA PRO A 142 -8.01 -6.78 13.38
C PRO A 142 -6.99 -6.69 14.51
N ILE A 143 -7.46 -6.33 15.70
CA ILE A 143 -6.65 -6.41 16.92
C ILE A 143 -6.64 -7.88 17.35
N ASP A 144 -5.46 -8.50 17.34
CA ASP A 144 -5.28 -9.81 17.95
C ASP A 144 -5.24 -9.66 19.47
N ILE A 145 -6.38 -9.89 20.11
CA ILE A 145 -6.55 -9.77 21.56
C ILE A 145 -5.57 -10.67 22.31
N SER A 146 -5.15 -11.80 21.72
CA SER A 146 -4.19 -12.72 22.36
C SER A 146 -2.85 -12.05 22.67
N THR A 147 -2.48 -11.00 21.93
CA THR A 147 -1.27 -10.20 22.18
C THR A 147 -1.33 -9.41 23.49
N PHE A 148 -2.52 -9.16 24.03
CA PHE A 148 -2.75 -8.38 25.25
C PHE A 148 -3.14 -9.24 26.45
N LEU A 149 -3.31 -10.55 26.25
CA LEU A 149 -3.56 -11.50 27.33
C LEU A 149 -2.22 -11.87 27.97
N GLN A 150 -2.12 -11.79 29.29
CA GLN A 150 -0.97 -12.35 30.02
C GLN A 150 -0.85 -13.84 29.69
N HIS A 151 0.34 -14.28 29.26
CA HIS A 151 0.68 -15.69 29.34
C HIS A 151 0.64 -16.08 30.82
N LYS A 152 -0.33 -16.91 31.22
CA LYS A 152 -0.25 -17.59 32.51
C LYS A 152 0.94 -18.55 32.43
N GLU A 153 2.00 -18.25 33.16
CA GLU A 153 3.05 -19.22 33.50
C GLU A 153 2.48 -20.36 34.34
#